data_AF-A0A4Y5SJB0-F1
#
_entry.id   AF-A0A4Y5SJB0-F1
#
_cell.length_a   1.000
_cell.length_b   1.000
_cell.length_c   1.000
_cell.angle_alpha   90.00
_cell.angle_beta   90.00
_cell.angle_gamma   90.00
#
_symmetry.space_group_name_H-M   'P 1'
#
loop_
_entity.id
_entity.type
_entity.pdbx_description
1 polymer ?
#
loop_
_entity_poly.entity_id
_entity_poly.type
_entity_poly.pdbx_seq_one_letter_code
_entity_poly.pdbx_strand_id
1 'polypeptide(L)'
;MTVGVERVENTGYEVGFDEYVVPVRGFLLQRGKLAGIYVKGGIIPVTEELPKEVHQAVAQGRVKKEITVREIRHGEEDVIEVLMEADYQSWTIFTTS
;
A
#
# COMPACT_ATOMS: atom_id res chain seq x y z
N MET A 1 17.86 13.25 2.98
CA MET A 1 16.93 12.96 1.86
C MET A 1 15.52 13.05 2.43
N THR A 2 14.84 14.16 2.16
CA THR A 2 13.46 14.38 2.59
C THR A 2 12.58 13.56 1.66
N VAL A 3 11.97 12.50 2.18
CA VAL A 3 10.97 11.72 1.44
C VAL A 3 9.76 12.63 1.33
N GLY A 4 9.50 13.16 0.14
CA GLY A 4 8.37 14.04 -0.13
C GLY A 4 7.07 13.28 0.10
N VAL A 5 6.32 13.70 1.11
CA VAL A 5 4.92 13.34 1.30
C VAL A 5 4.14 14.32 0.42
N GLU A 6 3.94 13.98 -0.86
CA GLU A 6 3.04 14.78 -1.71
C GLU A 6 1.60 14.43 -1.34
N ARG A 7 0.92 15.38 -0.69
CA ARG A 7 -0.52 15.33 -0.39
C ARG A 7 -1.25 15.73 -1.67
N VAL A 8 -1.97 14.79 -2.29
CA VAL A 8 -2.81 15.07 -3.46
C VAL A 8 -4.25 15.20 -2.98
N GLU A 9 -4.77 16.43 -2.93
CA GLU A 9 -6.19 16.69 -2.65
C GLU A 9 -7.00 16.49 -3.94
N ASN A 10 -7.80 15.41 -4.02
CA ASN A 10 -8.67 15.16 -5.17
C ASN A 10 -10.05 15.79 -4.94
N THR A 11 -10.29 16.96 -5.54
CA THR A 11 -11.53 17.75 -5.36
C THR A 11 -12.71 17.29 -6.24
N GLY A 12 -12.75 16.01 -6.65
CA GLY A 12 -13.67 15.50 -7.68
C GLY A 12 -14.89 14.69 -7.20
N TYR A 13 -14.92 14.22 -5.96
CA TYR A 13 -16.00 13.38 -5.42
C TYR A 13 -16.37 13.84 -4.01
N GLU A 14 -17.63 13.66 -3.58
CA GLU A 14 -18.16 14.02 -2.23
C GLU A 14 -17.48 13.29 -1.05
N VAL A 15 -16.37 12.59 -1.30
CA VAL A 15 -15.59 11.81 -0.34
C VAL A 15 -14.18 12.40 -0.30
N GLY A 16 -13.83 13.02 0.83
CA GLY A 16 -12.46 13.50 1.04
C GLY A 16 -11.54 12.32 1.30
N PHE A 17 -10.44 12.23 0.56
CA PHE A 17 -9.37 11.28 0.87
C PHE A 17 -8.01 11.98 0.87
N ASP A 18 -7.17 11.62 1.84
CA ASP A 18 -5.77 12.02 1.93
C ASP A 18 -4.92 10.86 1.37
N GLU A 19 -4.08 11.14 0.36
CA GLU A 19 -3.19 10.15 -0.25
C GLU A 19 -1.73 10.56 -0.06
N TYR A 20 -0.88 9.59 0.33
CA TYR A 20 0.56 9.80 0.47
C TYR A 20 1.39 8.54 0.22
N VAL A 21 2.66 8.73 -0.13
CA VAL A 21 3.59 7.65 -0.48
C VAL A 21 4.53 7.33 0.69
N VAL A 22 4.69 6.03 0.98
CA VAL A 22 5.58 5.53 2.02
C VAL A 22 6.67 4.64 1.40
N PRO A 23 7.95 4.89 1.67
CA PRO A 23 9.04 4.10 1.11
C PRO A 23 9.12 2.72 1.77
N VAL A 24 9.28 1.70 0.94
CA VAL A 24 9.43 0.31 1.36
C VAL A 24 10.89 0.01 1.70
N ARG A 25 11.11 -0.61 2.86
CA ARG A 25 12.41 -1.07 3.33
C ARG A 25 12.66 -2.55 3.03
N GLY A 26 11.61 -3.33 2.86
CA GLY A 26 11.69 -4.75 2.55
C GLY A 26 10.32 -5.42 2.57
N PHE A 27 10.30 -6.70 2.19
CA PHE A 27 9.09 -7.51 2.12
C PHE A 27 9.24 -8.73 3.02
N LEU A 28 8.20 -9.02 3.80
CA LEU A 28 8.08 -10.25 4.56
C LEU A 28 7.40 -11.31 3.70
N LEU A 29 8.15 -12.36 3.34
CA LEU A 29 7.63 -13.51 2.63
C LEU A 29 7.43 -14.67 3.60
N GLN A 30 6.22 -15.23 3.65
CA GLN A 30 5.92 -16.45 4.38
C GLN A 30 5.41 -17.52 3.41
N ARG A 31 6.12 -18.66 3.35
CA ARG A 31 5.77 -19.78 2.44
C ARG A 31 5.62 -19.33 0.97
N GLY A 32 6.42 -18.36 0.53
CA GLY A 32 6.37 -17.81 -0.82
C GLY A 32 5.23 -16.81 -1.08
N LYS A 33 4.43 -16.46 -0.07
CA LYS A 33 3.41 -15.42 -0.14
C LYS A 33 3.89 -14.14 0.54
N LEU A 34 3.50 -13.00 -0.01
CA LEU A 34 3.68 -11.70 0.65
C LEU A 34 2.77 -11.66 1.89
N ALA A 35 3.39 -11.52 3.06
CA ALA A 35 2.70 -11.50 4.35
C ALA A 35 2.81 -10.14 5.06
N GLY A 36 3.77 -9.29 4.65
CA GLY A 36 3.91 -7.95 5.21
C GLY A 36 4.95 -7.11 4.48
N ILE A 37 4.90 -5.81 4.72
CA ILE A 37 5.80 -4.82 4.13
C ILE A 37 6.49 -4.04 5.25
N TYR A 38 7.82 -4.02 5.23
CA TYR A 38 8.62 -3.23 6.16
C TYR A 38 8.67 -1.78 5.71
N VAL A 39 8.29 -0.86 6.59
CA VAL A 39 8.40 0.59 6.42
C VAL A 39 9.18 1.19 7.59
N LYS A 40 9.46 2.49 7.57
CA LYS A 40 10.21 3.14 8.67
C LYS A 40 9.53 2.98 10.04
N GLY A 41 8.19 2.98 10.07
CA GLY A 41 7.39 2.91 11.29
C GLY A 41 7.05 1.50 11.79
N GLY A 42 7.44 0.44 11.08
CA GLY A 42 7.09 -0.93 11.45
C GLY A 42 6.80 -1.84 10.25
N ILE A 43 5.92 -2.81 10.47
CA ILE A 43 5.47 -3.76 9.44
C ILE A 43 3.99 -3.52 9.18
N ILE A 44 3.63 -3.30 7.92
CA ILE A 44 2.23 -3.32 7.48
C ILE A 44 1.90 -4.77 7.12
N PRO A 45 0.96 -5.43 7.80
CA PRO A 45 0.54 -6.77 7.45
C PRO A 45 -0.19 -6.76 6.11
N VAL A 46 -0.02 -7.82 5.32
CA VAL A 46 -0.87 -8.04 4.14
C VAL A 46 -2.05 -8.89 4.56
N THR A 47 -3.25 -8.30 4.52
CA THR A 47 -4.51 -8.94 4.90
C THR A 47 -5.30 -9.39 3.68
N GLU A 48 -5.13 -8.71 2.56
CA GLU A 48 -5.84 -9.00 1.32
C GLU A 48 -5.29 -10.24 0.62
N GLU A 49 -6.18 -11.00 -0.02
CA GLU A 49 -5.78 -12.13 -0.85
C GLU A 49 -5.25 -11.62 -2.20
N LEU A 50 -3.94 -11.76 -2.38
CA LEU A 50 -3.27 -11.35 -3.61
C LEU A 50 -3.14 -12.52 -4.58
N PRO A 51 -3.24 -12.27 -5.89
CA PRO A 51 -3.04 -13.31 -6.87
C PRO A 51 -1.56 -13.75 -6.91
N LYS A 52 -1.34 -14.96 -7.43
CA LYS A 52 -0.03 -15.63 -7.40
C LYS A 52 1.07 -14.81 -8.09
N GLU A 53 0.70 -14.09 -9.14
CA GLU A 53 1.56 -13.24 -9.94
C GLU A 53 2.18 -12.14 -9.09
N VAL A 54 1.42 -11.54 -8.16
CA VAL A 54 1.90 -10.50 -7.25
C VAL A 54 2.96 -11.06 -6.30
N HIS A 55 2.72 -12.24 -5.74
CA HIS A 55 3.71 -12.91 -4.88
C HIS A 55 5.01 -13.21 -5.63
N GLN A 56 4.90 -13.62 -6.90
CA GLN A 56 6.07 -13.85 -7.76
C GLN A 56 6.80 -12.55 -8.10
N ALA A 57 6.08 -11.48 -8.41
CA ALA A 57 6.66 -10.16 -8.68
C ALA A 57 7.47 -9.66 -7.47
N VAL A 58 6.92 -9.77 -6.26
CA VAL A 58 7.64 -9.43 -5.01
C VAL A 58 8.90 -10.28 -4.85
N ALA A 59 8.80 -11.60 -5.02
CA ALA A 59 9.95 -12.50 -4.89
C ALA A 59 11.04 -12.22 -5.93
N GLN A 60 10.67 -11.74 -7.12
CA GLN A 60 11.58 -11.37 -8.20
C GLN A 60 12.08 -9.91 -8.11
N GLY A 61 11.60 -9.14 -7.13
CA GLY A 61 11.93 -7.72 -6.99
C GLY A 61 11.31 -6.82 -8.08
N ARG A 62 10.28 -7.28 -8.79
CA ARG A 62 9.53 -6.55 -9.82
C ARG A 62 8.38 -5.73 -9.21
N VAL A 63 8.69 -5.04 -8.13
CA VAL A 63 7.74 -4.24 -7.37
C VAL A 63 8.35 -2.88 -7.11
N LYS A 64 7.50 -1.85 -7.06
CA LYS A 64 7.94 -0.52 -6.70
C LYS A 64 8.40 -0.51 -5.24
N LYS A 65 9.45 0.24 -4.92
CA LYS A 65 9.98 0.33 -3.54
C LYS A 65 9.25 1.39 -2.71
N GLU A 66 7.96 1.53 -2.96
CA GLU A 66 7.05 2.44 -2.28
C GLU A 66 5.64 1.86 -2.30
N ILE A 67 4.83 2.27 -1.34
CA ILE A 67 3.41 1.96 -1.24
C ILE A 67 2.65 3.28 -1.16
N THR A 68 1.42 3.27 -1.64
CA THR A 68 0.49 4.39 -1.50
C THR A 68 -0.43 4.10 -0.33
N VAL A 69 -0.56 5.03 0.60
CA VAL A 69 -1.55 4.97 1.67
C VAL A 69 -2.64 5.98 1.36
N ARG A 70 -3.88 5.54 1.44
CA ARG A 70 -5.07 6.36 1.24
C ARG A 70 -5.94 6.32 2.48
N GLU A 71 -6.17 7.48 3.07
CA GLU A 71 -7.10 7.69 4.17
C GLU A 71 -8.40 8.25 3.62
N ILE A 72 -9.46 7.45 3.59
CA ILE A 72 -10.75 7.80 3.00
C ILE A 72 -11.73 8.11 4.13
N ARG A 73 -12.31 9.32 4.11
CA ARG A 73 -13.30 9.75 5.12
C ARG A 73 -14.71 9.55 4.58
N HIS A 74 -15.43 8.58 5.13
CA HIS A 74 -16.82 8.27 4.82
C HIS A 74 -17.74 8.61 6.01
N GLY A 75 -18.10 9.89 6.16
CA GLY A 75 -19.01 10.32 7.22
C GLY A 75 -18.40 10.13 8.61
N GLU A 76 -18.87 9.12 9.36
CA GLU A 76 -18.35 8.75 10.69
C GLU A 76 -17.28 7.64 10.64
N GLU A 77 -16.99 7.07 9.47
CA GLU A 77 -16.02 5.98 9.29
C GLU A 77 -14.77 6.46 8.54
N ASP A 78 -13.60 6.13 9.08
CA ASP A 78 -12.29 6.39 8.47
C ASP A 78 -11.71 5.06 7.96
N VAL A 79 -11.58 4.93 6.64
CA VAL A 79 -11.00 3.74 5.99
C VAL A 79 -9.56 4.02 5.58
N ILE A 80 -8.64 3.12 5.93
CA ILE A 80 -7.25 3.20 5.45
C ILE A 80 -7.02 2.09 4.44
N GLU A 81 -6.71 2.45 3.20
CA GLU A 81 -6.24 1.54 2.16
C GLU A 81 -4.73 1.68 1.99
N VAL A 82 -4.04 0.55 1.87
CA VAL A 82 -2.63 0.53 1.45
C VAL A 82 -2.54 -0.20 0.13
N LEU A 83 -1.95 0.47 -0.85
CA LEU A 83 -1.76 -0.04 -2.21
C LEU A 83 -0.27 -0.26 -2.50
N MET A 84 0.03 -1.34 -3.22
CA MET A 84 1.35 -1.66 -3.74
C MET A 84 1.29 -1.79 -5.26
N GLU A 85 2.30 -1.27 -5.95
CA GLU A 85 2.45 -1.47 -7.39
C GLU A 85 3.35 -2.68 -7.69
N ALA A 86 2.78 -3.66 -8.37
CA ALA A 86 3.46 -4.88 -8.84
C ALA A 86 3.10 -5.10 -10.32
N ASP A 87 4.11 -5.34 -11.16
CA ASP A 87 3.93 -5.51 -12.61
C ASP A 87 3.06 -4.41 -13.26
N TYR A 88 3.29 -3.15 -12.89
CA TYR A 88 2.58 -1.96 -13.39
C TYR A 88 1.07 -1.93 -13.05
N GLN A 89 0.63 -2.72 -12.06
CA GLN A 89 -0.72 -2.72 -11.53
C GLN A 89 -0.73 -2.43 -10.03
N SER A 90 -1.73 -1.67 -9.59
CA SER A 90 -1.94 -1.36 -8.17
C SER A 90 -2.81 -2.43 -7.50
N TRP A 91 -2.35 -2.92 -6.37
CA TRP A 91 -3.02 -3.93 -5.56
C TRP A 91 -3.23 -3.43 -4.15
N THR A 92 -4.47 -3.47 -3.66
CA THR A 92 -4.75 -3.23 -2.24
C THR A 92 -4.19 -4.42 -1.45
N ILE A 93 -3.34 -4.12 -0.47
CA ILE A 93 -2.68 -5.14 0.36
C ILE A 93 -3.20 -5.13 1.80
N PHE A 94 -3.80 -4.03 2.22
CA PHE A 94 -4.33 -3.83 3.57
C PHE A 94 -5.47 -2.83 3.51
N THR A 95 -6.56 -3.16 4.20
CA THR A 95 -7.69 -2.26 4.44
C THR A 95 -8.07 -2.34 5.92
N THR A 96 -8.35 -1.20 6.53
CA THR A 96 -9.00 -1.14 7.85
C THR A 96 -10.32 -0.37 7.74
N SER A 97 -11.32 -0.83 8.48
CA SER A 97 -12.63 -0.22 8.69
C SER A 97 -12.87 0.04 10.16
#